data_AF-A0A848Z494-F1
#
_entry.id   AF-A0A848Z494-F1
#
_cell.length_a   1.000
_cell.length_b   1.000
_cell.length_c   1.000
_cell.angle_alpha   90.00
_cell.angle_beta   90.00
_cell.angle_gamma   90.00
#
_symmetry.space_group_name_H-M   'P 1'
#
loop_
_entity.id
_entity.type
_entity.pdbx_description
1 polymer ?
#
loop_
_entity_poly.entity_id
_entity_poly.type
_entity_poly.pdbx_seq_one_letter_code
_entity_poly.pdbx_strand_id
1 'polypeptide(L)'
;MVRTLLVAAIALAMTACAAPAPKTPHGLPAGLGGIVTPAPEGTCTLSDRNPVDLQALILQRQLNAGSNHVLSMFADCGELQAARAGNGELFDIGTYLAPMIGSRPLAGPRAEILAALAGEFDRNGQAAMDSATGDVQRRADRAAMGVEIGEAESLGLLRHDDEALYTGLVQGISTDTGDTVVLATVIALTVIDGWIVSINTGDFYDGPGTVDTLLADQRRNVRRLLAANPAVY
;
A
#
# COMPACT_ATOMS: atom_id res chain seq x y z
N MET A 1 -50.76 37.29 40.48
CA MET A 1 -49.37 36.85 40.74
C MET A 1 -48.65 36.73 39.41
N VAL A 2 -47.79 37.71 39.11
CA VAL A 2 -47.05 37.87 37.86
C VAL A 2 -45.63 37.35 38.08
N ARG A 3 -45.14 36.47 37.21
CA ARG A 3 -43.72 36.07 37.19
C ARG A 3 -43.22 36.13 35.75
N THR A 4 -42.63 37.27 35.43
CA THR A 4 -41.93 37.59 34.19
C THR A 4 -40.60 36.84 34.17
N LEU A 5 -40.38 35.98 33.17
CA LEU A 5 -39.10 35.30 32.93
C LEU A 5 -38.25 36.17 32.00
N LEU A 6 -37.08 36.59 32.51
CA LEU A 6 -36.05 37.31 31.76
C LEU A 6 -35.49 36.41 30.64
N VAL A 7 -35.58 36.88 29.39
CA VAL A 7 -34.85 36.35 28.25
C VAL A 7 -33.50 37.07 28.20
N ALA A 8 -32.42 36.37 28.53
CA ALA A 8 -31.06 36.86 28.32
C ALA A 8 -30.60 36.52 26.90
N ALA A 9 -30.55 37.52 26.03
CA ALA A 9 -29.98 37.41 24.69
C ALA A 9 -28.44 37.42 24.78
N ILE A 10 -27.83 36.25 24.60
CA ILE A 10 -26.37 36.14 24.45
C ILE A 10 -26.04 36.40 22.97
N ALA A 11 -25.47 37.57 22.70
CA ALA A 11 -24.88 37.88 21.40
C ALA A 11 -23.56 37.10 21.26
N LEU A 12 -23.60 35.97 20.55
CA LEU A 12 -22.39 35.24 20.16
C LEU A 12 -21.68 36.04 19.06
N ALA A 13 -20.57 36.68 19.41
CA ALA A 13 -19.65 37.26 18.44
C ALA A 13 -19.01 36.11 17.65
N MET A 14 -19.48 35.88 16.42
CA MET A 14 -18.82 34.98 15.48
C MET A 14 -17.52 35.64 15.00
N THR A 15 -16.44 35.46 15.76
CA THR A 15 -15.10 35.74 15.28
C THR A 15 -14.79 34.70 14.21
N ALA A 16 -14.86 35.10 12.94
CA ALA A 16 -14.38 34.31 11.82
C ALA A 16 -12.87 34.11 11.98
N CYS A 17 -12.45 33.06 12.68
CA CYS A 17 -11.12 32.52 12.53
C CYS A 17 -11.00 32.12 11.06
N ALA A 18 -10.27 32.91 10.28
CA ALA A 18 -9.78 32.49 8.98
C ALA A 18 -8.95 31.23 9.22
N ALA A 19 -9.55 30.06 9.01
CA ALA A 19 -8.81 28.82 9.00
C ALA A 19 -7.73 28.97 7.93
N PRO A 20 -6.44 28.69 8.23
CA PRO A 20 -5.42 28.69 7.21
C PRO A 20 -5.90 27.81 6.06
N ALA A 21 -5.78 28.31 4.83
CA ALA A 21 -6.11 27.53 3.65
C ALA A 21 -5.42 26.16 3.79
N PRO A 22 -6.14 25.04 3.63
CA PRO A 22 -5.52 23.73 3.71
C PRO A 22 -4.38 23.72 2.70
N LYS A 23 -3.14 23.60 3.18
CA LYS A 23 -2.00 23.28 2.31
C LYS A 23 -2.44 22.06 1.52
N THR A 24 -2.46 22.16 0.20
CA THR A 24 -2.85 21.08 -0.69
C THR A 24 -2.18 19.81 -0.20
N PRO A 25 -2.94 18.81 0.30
CA PRO A 25 -2.32 17.67 0.94
C PRO A 25 -1.51 16.93 -0.12
N HIS A 26 -0.20 17.03 0.03
CA HIS A 26 0.81 16.17 -0.61
C HIS A 26 1.03 16.43 -2.10
N GLY A 27 1.73 17.52 -2.41
CA GLY A 27 2.40 17.65 -3.71
C GLY A 27 3.42 16.52 -3.87
N LEU A 28 3.17 15.61 -4.81
CA LEU A 28 4.15 14.63 -5.23
C LEU A 28 5.37 15.37 -5.80
N PRO A 29 6.61 14.85 -5.61
CA PRO A 29 7.77 15.36 -6.32
C PRO A 29 7.52 15.49 -7.83
N ALA A 30 8.16 16.47 -8.47
CA ALA A 30 8.08 16.63 -9.92
C ALA A 30 8.50 15.33 -10.63
N GLY A 31 7.73 14.93 -11.66
CA GLY A 31 7.91 13.66 -12.38
C GLY A 31 7.10 12.51 -11.78
N LEU A 32 7.01 12.40 -10.46
CA LEU A 32 6.29 11.30 -9.81
C LEU A 32 4.77 11.35 -10.06
N GLY A 33 4.19 12.55 -10.15
CA GLY A 33 2.77 12.74 -10.48
C GLY A 33 2.38 12.39 -11.91
N GLY A 34 3.35 12.10 -12.80
CA GLY A 34 3.11 11.65 -14.16
C GLY A 34 3.03 10.14 -14.32
N ILE A 35 3.35 9.37 -13.27
CA ILE A 35 3.33 7.91 -13.33
C ILE A 35 1.87 7.43 -13.41
N VAL A 36 1.56 6.71 -14.49
CA VAL A 36 0.26 6.08 -14.70
C VAL A 36 0.22 4.78 -13.92
N THR A 37 -0.74 4.63 -13.01
CA THR A 37 -0.91 3.43 -12.17
C THR A 37 -2.15 2.63 -12.60
N PRO A 38 -2.04 1.76 -13.62
CA PRO A 38 -3.20 1.01 -14.11
C PRO A 38 -3.69 0.02 -13.05
N ALA A 39 -5.00 -0.04 -12.80
CA ALA A 39 -5.56 -1.05 -11.93
C ALA A 39 -5.33 -2.47 -12.49
N PRO A 40 -4.98 -3.47 -11.66
CA PRO A 40 -5.01 -4.89 -12.03
C PRO A 40 -6.37 -5.36 -12.59
N GLU A 41 -6.37 -6.53 -13.23
CA GLU A 41 -7.60 -7.10 -13.79
C GLU A 41 -8.60 -7.41 -12.67
N GLY A 42 -9.89 -7.16 -12.92
CA GLY A 42 -10.93 -7.35 -11.90
C GLY A 42 -10.97 -6.25 -10.83
N THR A 43 -9.98 -5.35 -10.78
CA THR A 43 -9.90 -4.30 -9.77
C THR A 43 -10.26 -2.91 -10.32
N CYS A 44 -10.72 -2.05 -9.43
CA CYS A 44 -11.15 -0.69 -9.70
C CYS A 44 -10.34 0.29 -8.81
N THR A 45 -9.86 1.38 -9.40
CA THR A 45 -9.16 2.44 -8.66
C THR A 45 -10.10 3.17 -7.72
N LEU A 46 -9.63 3.45 -6.50
CA LEU A 46 -10.33 4.29 -5.52
C LEU A 46 -10.26 5.76 -5.95
N SER A 47 -11.34 6.50 -5.70
CA SER A 47 -11.52 7.90 -6.11
C SER A 47 -11.72 8.81 -4.91
N ASP A 48 -10.96 9.90 -4.83
CA ASP A 48 -11.16 10.93 -3.80
C ASP A 48 -12.52 11.66 -3.89
N ARG A 49 -13.27 11.43 -4.95
CA ARG A 49 -14.63 11.98 -5.17
C ARG A 49 -15.72 11.17 -4.48
N ASN A 50 -15.44 9.93 -4.06
CA ASN A 50 -16.37 9.11 -3.30
C ASN A 50 -15.97 9.15 -1.80
N PRO A 51 -16.90 9.43 -0.86
CA PRO A 51 -16.56 9.51 0.56
C PRO A 51 -15.98 8.23 1.17
N VAL A 52 -16.45 7.04 0.73
CA VAL A 52 -15.98 5.74 1.24
C VAL A 52 -14.54 5.52 0.80
N ASP A 53 -14.27 5.67 -0.49
CA ASP A 53 -12.92 5.60 -1.07
C ASP A 53 -11.96 6.62 -0.43
N LEU A 54 -12.43 7.86 -0.23
CA LEU A 54 -11.63 8.93 0.36
C LEU A 54 -11.19 8.56 1.78
N GLN A 55 -12.05 7.93 2.57
CA GLN A 55 -11.69 7.48 3.92
C GLN A 55 -10.58 6.42 3.87
N ALA A 56 -10.68 5.44 2.97
CA ALA A 56 -9.62 4.44 2.77
C ALA A 56 -8.30 5.08 2.30
N LEU A 57 -8.36 6.03 1.37
CA LEU A 57 -7.20 6.79 0.89
C LEU A 57 -6.54 7.62 2.02
N ILE A 58 -7.34 8.24 2.90
CA ILE A 58 -6.82 8.97 4.06
C ILE A 58 -6.09 8.03 5.00
N LEU A 59 -6.69 6.89 5.35
CA LEU A 59 -6.08 5.90 6.22
C LEU A 59 -4.76 5.39 5.63
N GLN A 60 -4.74 5.03 4.35
CA GLN A 60 -3.54 4.54 3.69
C GLN A 60 -2.41 5.59 3.68
N ARG A 61 -2.75 6.86 3.45
CA ARG A 61 -1.78 7.97 3.52
C ARG A 61 -1.24 8.17 4.93
N GLN A 62 -2.07 8.00 5.96
CA GLN A 62 -1.64 8.08 7.35
C GLN A 62 -0.67 6.95 7.70
N LEU A 63 -0.98 5.71 7.28
CA LEU A 63 -0.12 4.54 7.50
C LEU A 63 1.25 4.67 6.78
N ASN A 64 1.30 5.41 5.68
CA ASN A 64 2.52 5.66 4.89
C ASN A 64 3.16 7.03 5.18
N ALA A 65 2.66 7.77 6.16
CA ALA A 65 3.14 9.11 6.43
C ALA A 65 4.63 9.09 6.84
N GLY A 66 5.44 9.83 6.10
CA GLY A 66 6.88 9.94 6.36
C GLY A 66 7.73 8.81 5.76
N SER A 67 7.13 7.78 5.18
CA SER A 67 7.83 6.67 4.53
C SER A 67 7.59 6.60 3.03
N ASN A 68 6.32 6.69 2.59
CA ASN A 68 5.94 6.55 1.19
C ASN A 68 4.93 7.62 0.74
N HIS A 69 5.00 7.96 -0.55
CA HIS A 69 3.92 8.60 -1.27
C HIS A 69 2.91 7.54 -1.73
N VAL A 70 1.63 7.73 -1.41
CA VAL A 70 0.54 6.91 -1.97
C VAL A 70 0.16 7.46 -3.33
N LEU A 71 0.48 6.72 -4.39
CA LEU A 71 0.19 7.12 -5.78
C LEU A 71 -1.26 6.82 -6.14
N SER A 72 -1.72 5.60 -5.85
CA SER A 72 -3.10 5.18 -6.03
C SER A 72 -3.42 3.93 -5.21
N MET A 73 -4.69 3.71 -4.93
CA MET A 73 -5.20 2.47 -4.37
C MET A 73 -6.23 1.86 -5.32
N PHE A 74 -6.36 0.54 -5.28
CA PHE A 74 -7.36 -0.21 -6.03
C PHE A 74 -7.90 -1.34 -5.14
N ALA A 75 -9.09 -1.82 -5.49
CA ALA A 75 -9.70 -2.98 -4.84
C ALA A 75 -10.54 -3.77 -5.84
N ASP A 76 -10.96 -4.98 -5.51
CA ASP A 76 -11.94 -5.72 -6.32
C ASP A 76 -13.14 -4.81 -6.68
N CYS A 77 -13.54 -4.82 -7.95
CA CYS A 77 -14.60 -3.92 -8.41
C CYS A 77 -15.95 -4.21 -7.74
N GLY A 78 -16.25 -5.47 -7.42
CA GLY A 78 -17.47 -5.89 -6.74
C GLY A 78 -17.48 -5.46 -5.27
N GLU A 79 -16.39 -5.72 -4.55
CA GLU A 79 -16.21 -5.26 -3.17
C GLU A 79 -16.31 -3.74 -3.06
N LEU A 80 -15.62 -3.02 -3.95
CA LEU A 80 -15.64 -1.56 -3.97
C LEU A 80 -17.04 -1.02 -4.25
N GLN A 81 -17.80 -1.66 -5.14
CA GLN A 81 -19.19 -1.28 -5.36
C GLN A 81 -20.08 -1.57 -4.14
N ALA A 82 -19.92 -2.72 -3.50
CA ALA A 82 -20.67 -3.10 -2.30
C ALA A 82 -20.38 -2.14 -1.12
N ALA A 83 -19.11 -1.82 -0.88
CA ALA A 83 -18.67 -0.88 0.15
C ALA A 83 -19.24 0.53 -0.09
N ARG A 84 -19.18 1.03 -1.35
CA ARG A 84 -19.78 2.32 -1.72
C ARG A 84 -21.30 2.36 -1.54
N ALA A 85 -21.96 1.20 -1.63
CA ALA A 85 -23.39 1.06 -1.35
C ALA A 85 -23.72 0.85 0.14
N GLY A 86 -22.71 0.77 1.01
CA GLY A 86 -22.87 0.52 2.45
C GLY A 86 -23.21 -0.94 2.79
N ASN A 87 -22.94 -1.88 1.88
CA ASN A 87 -23.35 -3.28 1.97
C ASN A 87 -22.18 -4.27 2.02
N GLY A 88 -20.96 -3.80 2.31
CA GLY A 88 -19.79 -4.66 2.32
C GLY A 88 -18.54 -3.95 2.81
N GLU A 89 -17.49 -4.73 2.98
CA GLU A 89 -16.15 -4.29 3.38
C GLU A 89 -15.17 -4.46 2.19
N LEU A 90 -14.00 -3.86 2.33
CA LEU A 90 -12.91 -3.99 1.36
C LEU A 90 -11.85 -4.91 1.94
N PHE A 91 -11.65 -6.07 1.31
CA PHE A 91 -10.64 -7.05 1.76
C PHE A 91 -9.51 -7.16 0.75
N ASP A 92 -9.84 -7.28 -0.54
CA ASP A 92 -8.85 -7.33 -1.61
C ASP A 92 -8.47 -5.91 -2.05
N ILE A 93 -7.49 -5.34 -1.34
CA ILE A 93 -6.97 -3.99 -1.59
C ILE A 93 -5.51 -4.09 -2.01
N GLY A 94 -5.16 -3.33 -3.06
CA GLY A 94 -3.77 -3.08 -3.42
C GLY A 94 -3.43 -1.59 -3.50
N THR A 95 -2.15 -1.30 -3.39
CA THR A 95 -1.63 0.08 -3.38
C THR A 95 -0.40 0.22 -4.25
N TYR A 96 -0.33 1.32 -5.00
CA TYR A 96 0.89 1.83 -5.62
C TYR A 96 1.55 2.85 -4.69
N LEU A 97 2.80 2.62 -4.34
CA LEU A 97 3.59 3.49 -3.47
C LEU A 97 4.87 3.94 -4.16
N ALA A 98 5.43 5.06 -3.71
CA ALA A 98 6.79 5.45 -4.02
C ALA A 98 7.52 5.87 -2.74
N PRO A 99 8.69 5.32 -2.43
CA PRO A 99 9.44 5.70 -1.23
C PRO A 99 9.75 7.20 -1.20
N MET A 100 9.64 7.81 -0.02
CA MET A 100 10.09 9.20 0.20
C MET A 100 11.61 9.30 0.31
N ILE A 101 12.27 8.20 0.70
CA ILE A 101 13.73 8.11 0.77
C ILE A 101 14.27 8.11 -0.66
N GLY A 102 15.20 9.03 -0.93
CA GLY A 102 15.66 9.26 -2.30
C GLY A 102 14.63 10.06 -3.09
N SER A 103 14.30 11.27 -2.60
CA SER A 103 13.38 12.25 -3.20
C SER A 103 13.80 12.80 -4.57
N ARG A 104 14.67 12.07 -5.28
CA ARG A 104 15.16 12.36 -6.61
C ARG A 104 15.21 11.05 -7.42
N PRO A 105 14.98 11.12 -8.73
CA PRO A 105 15.21 9.98 -9.61
C PRO A 105 16.61 9.41 -9.44
N LEU A 106 16.69 8.08 -9.41
CA LEU A 106 17.94 7.35 -9.48
C LEU A 106 18.47 7.38 -10.92
N ALA A 107 19.80 7.48 -11.04
CA ALA A 107 20.47 7.45 -12.32
C ALA A 107 20.81 6.00 -12.70
N GLY A 108 20.67 5.68 -13.99
CA GLY A 108 21.10 4.42 -14.56
C GLY A 108 19.95 3.55 -15.07
N PRO A 109 20.27 2.42 -15.72
CA PRO A 109 19.28 1.48 -16.21
C PRO A 109 18.50 0.83 -15.06
N ARG A 110 17.19 0.59 -15.27
CA ARG A 110 16.31 -0.11 -14.31
C ARG A 110 16.94 -1.40 -13.77
N ALA A 111 17.44 -2.26 -14.66
CA ALA A 111 17.99 -3.56 -14.28
C ALA A 111 19.19 -3.42 -13.33
N GLU A 112 20.07 -2.44 -13.54
CA GLU A 112 21.22 -2.19 -12.66
C GLU A 112 20.78 -1.69 -11.28
N ILE A 113 19.79 -0.80 -11.23
CA ILE A 113 19.22 -0.31 -9.97
C ILE A 113 18.56 -1.46 -9.20
N LEU A 114 17.77 -2.29 -9.88
CA LEU A 114 17.09 -3.44 -9.27
C LEU A 114 18.08 -4.49 -8.76
N ALA A 115 19.15 -4.77 -9.52
CA ALA A 115 20.20 -5.69 -9.09
C ALA A 115 20.95 -5.16 -7.86
N ALA A 116 21.22 -3.85 -7.80
CA ALA A 116 21.83 -3.23 -6.62
C ALA A 116 20.91 -3.34 -5.39
N LEU A 117 19.62 -3.08 -5.55
CA LEU A 117 18.62 -3.25 -4.48
C LEU A 117 18.53 -4.71 -4.02
N ALA A 118 18.49 -5.66 -4.95
CA ALA A 118 18.49 -7.10 -4.63
C ALA A 118 19.69 -7.48 -3.78
N GLY A 119 20.88 -6.99 -4.13
CA GLY A 119 22.09 -7.22 -3.34
C GLY A 119 22.02 -6.67 -1.91
N GLU A 120 21.31 -5.55 -1.68
CA GLU A 120 21.07 -5.06 -0.32
C GLU A 120 20.06 -5.92 0.45
N PHE A 121 19.01 -6.41 -0.22
CA PHE A 121 18.08 -7.37 0.38
C PHE A 121 18.78 -8.67 0.76
N ASP A 122 19.72 -9.15 -0.04
CA ASP A 122 20.49 -10.35 0.29
C ASP A 122 21.41 -10.11 1.49
N ARG A 123 22.10 -8.97 1.55
CA ARG A 123 22.99 -8.62 2.68
C ARG A 123 22.22 -8.48 4.00
N ASN A 124 21.14 -7.71 3.97
CA ASN A 124 20.31 -7.46 5.15
C ASN A 124 19.48 -8.70 5.52
N GLY A 125 19.03 -9.45 4.51
CA GLY A 125 18.32 -10.71 4.64
C GLY A 125 19.19 -11.78 5.28
N GLN A 126 20.42 -11.99 4.82
CA GLN A 126 21.36 -12.94 5.44
C GLN A 126 21.58 -12.65 6.93
N ALA A 127 21.73 -11.38 7.31
CA ALA A 127 21.86 -10.99 8.71
C ALA A 127 20.62 -11.34 9.57
N ALA A 128 19.42 -11.38 8.97
CA ALA A 128 18.19 -11.83 9.63
C ALA A 128 17.99 -13.36 9.53
N MET A 129 18.41 -13.97 8.43
CA MET A 129 18.19 -15.37 8.05
C MET A 129 19.19 -16.36 8.66
N ASP A 130 20.34 -15.91 9.20
CA ASP A 130 21.24 -16.77 9.99
C ASP A 130 20.55 -17.34 11.26
N SER A 131 19.33 -16.90 11.58
CA SER A 131 18.45 -17.48 12.61
C SER A 131 17.33 -18.41 12.08
N ALA A 132 17.07 -18.45 10.75
CA ALA A 132 15.90 -19.10 10.18
C ALA A 132 16.16 -19.74 8.80
N THR A 133 16.87 -20.86 8.75
CA THR A 133 17.15 -21.66 7.53
C THR A 133 15.92 -22.40 6.97
N GLY A 134 14.92 -21.64 6.51
CA GLY A 134 13.67 -22.15 5.94
C GLY A 134 13.43 -21.71 4.49
N ASP A 135 12.97 -22.66 3.66
CA ASP A 135 12.24 -22.40 2.41
C ASP A 135 11.17 -21.31 2.65
N VAL A 136 10.95 -20.41 1.67
CA VAL A 136 9.91 -19.35 1.74
C VAL A 136 8.60 -19.95 2.24
N GLN A 137 8.27 -21.14 1.74
CA GLN A 137 7.07 -21.84 2.13
C GLN A 137 7.01 -22.16 3.62
N ARG A 138 8.09 -22.73 4.16
CA ARG A 138 8.19 -23.04 5.59
C ARG A 138 8.17 -21.79 6.46
N ARG A 139 8.63 -20.65 5.94
CA ARG A 139 8.56 -19.35 6.64
C ARG A 139 7.15 -18.82 6.65
N ALA A 140 6.45 -18.84 5.51
CA ALA A 140 5.05 -18.46 5.44
C ALA A 140 4.18 -19.35 6.34
N ASP A 141 4.37 -20.68 6.32
CA ASP A 141 3.66 -21.60 7.20
C ASP A 141 3.95 -21.34 8.69
N ARG A 142 5.22 -21.15 9.06
CA ARG A 142 5.62 -20.86 10.45
C ARG A 142 5.01 -19.55 10.94
N ALA A 143 5.14 -18.51 10.13
CA ALA A 143 4.60 -17.21 10.44
C ALA A 143 3.07 -17.28 10.57
N ALA A 144 2.39 -17.94 9.63
CA ALA A 144 0.95 -18.11 9.69
C ALA A 144 0.48 -18.84 10.97
N MET A 145 1.29 -19.75 11.51
CA MET A 145 0.98 -20.46 12.75
C MET A 145 1.30 -19.68 14.04
N GLY A 146 2.07 -18.58 13.97
CA GLY A 146 2.65 -17.95 15.16
C GLY A 146 2.65 -16.42 15.19
N VAL A 147 2.14 -15.74 14.17
CA VAL A 147 2.12 -14.27 14.13
C VAL A 147 1.06 -13.73 15.08
N GLU A 148 1.50 -12.97 16.07
CA GLU A 148 0.62 -12.21 16.95
C GLU A 148 -0.04 -11.05 16.20
N ILE A 149 -1.21 -10.61 16.66
CA ILE A 149 -1.91 -9.47 16.06
C ILE A 149 -0.99 -8.24 16.08
N GLY A 150 -0.78 -7.65 14.90
CA GLY A 150 0.07 -6.46 14.75
C GLY A 150 1.56 -6.74 14.55
N GLU A 151 1.97 -8.01 14.49
CA GLU A 151 3.29 -8.40 14.03
C GLU A 151 3.30 -8.68 12.52
N ALA A 152 4.39 -8.30 11.87
CA ALA A 152 4.61 -8.54 10.45
C ALA A 152 5.95 -9.26 10.27
N GLU A 153 5.92 -10.44 9.67
CA GLU A 153 7.10 -11.26 9.41
C GLU A 153 7.49 -11.17 7.93
N SER A 154 8.75 -10.80 7.69
CA SER A 154 9.31 -10.73 6.34
C SER A 154 9.63 -12.11 5.80
N LEU A 155 9.12 -12.43 4.61
CA LEU A 155 9.53 -13.60 3.82
C LEU A 155 10.80 -13.31 2.99
N GLY A 156 11.36 -12.11 3.11
CA GLY A 156 12.57 -11.69 2.39
C GLY A 156 12.36 -11.56 0.88
N LEU A 157 13.46 -11.67 0.15
CA LEU A 157 13.46 -11.65 -1.32
C LEU A 157 12.88 -12.97 -1.85
N LEU A 158 11.78 -12.88 -2.59
CA LEU A 158 11.15 -14.02 -3.25
C LEU A 158 11.76 -14.27 -4.63
N ARG A 159 12.00 -13.18 -5.38
CA ARG A 159 12.51 -13.20 -6.74
C ARG A 159 13.01 -11.80 -7.13
N HIS A 160 13.91 -11.72 -8.10
CA HIS A 160 14.13 -10.50 -8.87
C HIS A 160 14.46 -10.83 -10.33
N ASP A 161 14.25 -9.86 -11.22
CA ASP A 161 14.65 -9.86 -12.62
C ASP A 161 14.84 -8.41 -13.11
N ASP A 162 15.02 -8.22 -14.42
CA ASP A 162 15.25 -6.90 -15.02
C ASP A 162 14.01 -5.98 -14.95
N GLU A 163 12.81 -6.53 -14.68
CA GLU A 163 11.55 -5.79 -14.60
C GLU A 163 11.26 -5.34 -13.16
N ALA A 164 11.48 -6.22 -12.18
CA ALA A 164 11.20 -5.91 -10.78
C ALA A 164 11.93 -6.80 -9.76
N LEU A 165 11.90 -6.34 -8.52
CA LEU A 165 12.25 -7.06 -7.31
C LEU A 165 10.98 -7.41 -6.54
N TYR A 166 10.86 -8.65 -6.06
CA TYR A 166 9.67 -9.15 -5.38
C TYR A 166 10.02 -9.60 -3.96
N THR A 167 9.38 -9.02 -2.96
CA THR A 167 9.50 -9.45 -1.55
C THR A 167 8.16 -9.92 -1.02
N GLY A 168 8.20 -10.74 0.02
CA GLY A 168 7.02 -11.24 0.71
C GLY A 168 6.95 -10.77 2.15
N LEU A 169 5.75 -10.61 2.64
CA LEU A 169 5.42 -10.30 4.03
C LEU A 169 4.20 -11.13 4.43
N VAL A 170 4.12 -11.54 5.68
CA VAL A 170 2.91 -12.11 6.28
C VAL A 170 2.63 -11.37 7.58
N GLN A 171 1.35 -11.11 7.87
CA GLN A 171 0.95 -10.35 9.05
C GLN A 171 -0.35 -10.89 9.63
N GLY A 172 -0.47 -10.89 10.95
CA GLY A 172 -1.66 -11.29 11.68
C GLY A 172 -2.57 -10.08 11.87
N ILE A 173 -3.82 -10.22 11.46
CA ILE A 173 -4.83 -9.16 11.52
C ILE A 173 -6.00 -9.65 12.36
N SER A 174 -6.49 -8.80 13.26
CA SER A 174 -7.74 -9.05 13.96
C SER A 174 -8.92 -8.71 13.06
N THR A 175 -9.88 -9.62 13.00
CA THR A 175 -11.21 -9.37 12.43
C THR A 175 -12.13 -8.74 13.47
N ASP A 176 -13.30 -8.25 13.04
CA ASP A 176 -14.33 -7.67 13.91
C ASP A 176 -14.95 -8.69 14.88
N THR A 177 -14.86 -9.99 14.58
CA THR A 177 -15.27 -11.08 15.47
C THR A 177 -14.23 -11.40 16.55
N GLY A 178 -13.04 -10.79 16.46
CA GLY A 178 -11.89 -11.07 17.32
C GLY A 178 -11.06 -12.27 16.86
N ASP A 179 -11.38 -12.88 15.71
CA ASP A 179 -10.55 -13.93 15.12
C ASP A 179 -9.30 -13.33 14.48
N THR A 180 -8.16 -14.02 14.61
CA THR A 180 -6.93 -13.65 13.90
C THR A 180 -6.92 -14.34 12.53
N VAL A 181 -6.76 -13.55 11.47
CA VAL A 181 -6.49 -14.03 10.12
C VAL A 181 -5.08 -13.62 9.70
N VAL A 182 -4.46 -14.43 8.85
CA VAL A 182 -3.12 -14.17 8.34
C VAL A 182 -3.25 -13.59 6.94
N LEU A 183 -2.67 -12.42 6.70
CA LEU A 183 -2.58 -11.81 5.39
C LEU A 183 -1.18 -12.05 4.82
N ALA A 184 -1.08 -12.68 3.66
CA ALA A 184 0.14 -12.73 2.87
C ALA A 184 0.16 -11.58 1.88
N THR A 185 1.28 -10.85 1.79
CA THR A 185 1.46 -9.72 0.89
C THR A 185 2.71 -9.95 0.05
N VAL A 186 2.60 -9.75 -1.26
CA VAL A 186 3.75 -9.65 -2.16
C VAL A 186 3.91 -8.20 -2.59
N ILE A 187 5.12 -7.69 -2.40
CA ILE A 187 5.51 -6.33 -2.75
C ILE A 187 6.44 -6.43 -3.96
N ALA A 188 6.02 -5.84 -5.08
CA ALA A 188 6.85 -5.72 -6.27
C ALA A 188 7.42 -4.31 -6.38
N LEU A 189 8.75 -4.17 -6.43
CA LEU A 189 9.45 -2.90 -6.62
C LEU A 189 10.00 -2.83 -8.05
N THR A 190 9.76 -1.71 -8.74
CA THR A 190 10.31 -1.42 -10.07
C THR A 190 10.79 0.02 -10.17
N VAL A 191 11.37 0.39 -11.32
CA VAL A 191 11.87 1.75 -11.59
C VAL A 191 11.19 2.34 -12.83
N ILE A 192 10.60 3.52 -12.67
CA ILE A 192 9.94 4.30 -13.75
C ILE A 192 10.56 5.69 -13.76
N ASP A 193 11.22 6.05 -14.87
CA ASP A 193 11.92 7.34 -15.01
C ASP A 193 12.84 7.67 -13.82
N GLY A 194 13.55 6.64 -13.31
CA GLY A 194 14.43 6.71 -12.16
C GLY A 194 13.74 6.66 -10.80
N TRP A 195 12.41 6.76 -10.71
CA TRP A 195 11.68 6.62 -9.46
C TRP A 195 11.44 5.17 -9.09
N ILE A 196 11.72 4.81 -7.84
CA ILE A 196 11.28 3.52 -7.29
C ILE A 196 9.77 3.59 -7.07
N VAL A 197 9.05 2.63 -7.62
CA VAL A 197 7.61 2.44 -7.43
C VAL A 197 7.38 1.03 -6.93
N SER A 198 6.56 0.88 -5.89
CA SER A 198 6.11 -0.44 -5.44
C SER A 198 4.63 -0.65 -5.71
N ILE A 199 4.28 -1.91 -5.97
CA ILE A 199 2.92 -2.42 -6.02
C ILE A 199 2.79 -3.40 -4.86
N ASN A 200 1.87 -3.14 -3.95
CA ASN A 200 1.62 -4.00 -2.79
C ASN A 200 0.25 -4.63 -2.98
N THR A 201 0.18 -5.95 -3.06
CA THR A 201 -1.09 -6.70 -3.03
C THR A 201 -0.97 -7.83 -2.02
N GLY A 202 -2.07 -8.14 -1.36
CA GLY A 202 -2.13 -9.26 -0.45
C GLY A 202 -3.44 -10.02 -0.57
N ASP A 203 -3.44 -11.20 0.01
CA ASP A 203 -4.60 -12.08 0.12
C ASP A 203 -4.50 -12.83 1.45
N PHE A 204 -5.61 -13.36 1.93
CA PHE A 204 -5.62 -14.23 3.10
C PHE A 204 -4.79 -15.47 2.81
N TYR A 205 -3.92 -15.82 3.76
CA TYR A 205 -3.08 -16.99 3.64
C TYR A 205 -3.92 -18.26 3.79
N ASP A 206 -4.09 -18.99 2.69
CA ASP A 206 -4.82 -20.27 2.63
C ASP A 206 -3.90 -21.49 2.53
N GLY A 207 -2.59 -21.24 2.40
CA GLY A 207 -1.56 -22.27 2.40
C GLY A 207 -0.42 -21.98 1.41
N PRO A 208 0.35 -23.00 1.04
CA PRO A 208 1.51 -22.83 0.19
C PRO A 208 1.31 -22.14 -1.16
N GLY A 209 0.13 -22.35 -1.77
CA GLY A 209 -0.18 -21.76 -3.06
C GLY A 209 -0.40 -20.25 -3.02
N THR A 210 -0.66 -19.65 -1.85
CA THR A 210 -1.04 -18.23 -1.76
C THR A 210 0.10 -17.33 -2.26
N VAL A 211 1.33 -17.55 -1.77
CA VAL A 211 2.49 -16.70 -2.11
C VAL A 211 2.88 -16.84 -3.59
N ASP A 212 2.83 -18.06 -4.13
CA ASP A 212 3.13 -18.32 -5.54
C ASP A 212 2.11 -17.66 -6.47
N THR A 213 0.82 -17.69 -6.09
CA THR A 213 -0.26 -17.02 -6.82
C THR A 213 -0.07 -15.51 -6.80
N LEU A 214 0.13 -14.92 -5.61
CA LEU A 214 0.41 -13.49 -5.46
C LEU A 214 1.64 -13.04 -6.26
N LEU A 215 2.70 -13.85 -6.28
CA LEU A 215 3.91 -13.57 -7.05
C LEU A 215 3.64 -13.60 -8.56
N ALA A 216 2.90 -14.59 -9.05
CA ALA A 216 2.52 -14.69 -10.45
C ALA A 216 1.67 -13.48 -10.89
N ASP A 217 0.79 -13.01 -10.02
CA ASP A 217 -0.10 -11.88 -10.24
C ASP A 217 0.66 -10.57 -10.26
N GLN A 218 1.56 -10.38 -9.29
CA GLN A 218 2.45 -9.22 -9.24
C GLN A 218 3.33 -9.09 -10.47
N ARG A 219 3.83 -10.21 -11.04
CA ARG A 219 4.56 -10.16 -12.31
C ARG A 219 3.73 -9.64 -13.47
N ARG A 220 2.44 -9.98 -13.53
CA ARG A 220 1.52 -9.44 -14.53
C ARG A 220 1.26 -7.94 -14.29
N ASN A 221 1.08 -7.55 -13.03
CA ASN A 221 0.84 -6.16 -12.65
C ASN A 221 2.03 -5.25 -12.94
N VAL A 222 3.26 -5.70 -12.66
CA VAL A 222 4.50 -4.98 -13.02
C VAL A 222 4.57 -4.74 -14.52
N ARG A 223 4.33 -5.75 -15.35
CA ARG A 223 4.37 -5.58 -16.82
C ARG A 223 3.34 -4.57 -17.32
N ARG A 224 2.14 -4.57 -16.75
CA ARG A 224 1.11 -3.56 -17.06
C ARG A 224 1.55 -2.16 -16.66
N LEU A 225 2.12 -2.02 -15.47
CA LEU A 225 2.68 -0.75 -14.99
C LEU A 225 3.79 -0.25 -15.92
N LEU A 226 4.74 -1.10 -16.30
CA LEU A 226 5.83 -0.75 -17.21
C LEU A 226 5.32 -0.40 -18.62
N ALA A 227 4.33 -1.13 -19.13
CA ALA A 227 3.73 -0.85 -20.44
C ALA A 227 2.96 0.50 -20.46
N ALA A 228 2.35 0.87 -19.33
CA ALA A 228 1.66 2.17 -19.18
C ALA A 228 2.64 3.34 -19.01
N ASN A 229 3.90 3.07 -18.70
CA ASN A 229 4.95 4.07 -18.48
C ASN A 229 6.20 3.72 -19.31
N PRO A 230 6.12 3.81 -20.65
CA PRO A 230 7.25 3.50 -21.51
C PRO A 230 8.40 4.48 -21.25
N ALA A 231 9.63 3.97 -21.23
CA ALA A 231 10.81 4.80 -21.05
C ALA A 231 10.90 5.84 -22.18
N VAL A 232 11.05 7.10 -21.81
CA VAL A 232 11.36 8.18 -22.75
C VAL A 232 12.88 8.24 -22.87
N TYR A 233 13.42 7.67 -23.95
CA TYR A 233 14.85 7.69 -24.27
C TYR A 233 15.26 8.99 -24.97
#